data_AF-A0A2L0NCI3-F1
#
_entry.id   AF-A0A2L0NCI3-F1
#
_cell.length_a   1.000
_cell.length_b   1.000
_cell.length_c   1.000
_cell.angle_alpha   90.00
_cell.angle_beta   90.00
_cell.angle_gamma   90.00
#
_symmetry.space_group_name_H-M   'P 1'
#
loop_
_entity.id
_entity.type
_entity.pdbx_description
1 polymer ?
#
loop_
_entity_poly.entity_id
_entity_poly.type
_entity_poly.pdbx_seq_one_letter_code
_entity_poly.pdbx_strand_id
1 'polypeptide(L)'
;MDEVLRLAEAENPGSKVEMKVYTGGQFGERYALVVAITKDTALTDAERAEALQDAWKSPDPASGVQTTFSGIEDVDAGPLGGSAQCGLAYSRREQPDVFGNHMFSTTQCVAIGTNTVIEYNESAELSGMKIAKTADDLRKFRAQAEVKR
;
A
#
# COMPACT_ATOMS: atom_id res chain seq x y z
N MET A 1 -12.95 1.18 -8.57
CA MET A 1 -12.66 1.90 -7.31
C MET A 1 -13.78 1.63 -6.31
N ASP A 2 -15.04 1.91 -6.67
CA ASP A 2 -16.22 1.64 -5.82
C ASP A 2 -16.43 0.17 -5.46
N GLU A 3 -16.14 -0.78 -6.36
CA GLU A 3 -16.35 -2.19 -6.08
C GLU A 3 -15.37 -2.78 -5.04
N VAL A 4 -14.11 -2.30 -5.05
CA VAL A 4 -13.09 -2.70 -4.06
C VAL A 4 -13.44 -2.16 -2.67
N LEU A 5 -13.88 -0.90 -2.59
CA LEU A 5 -14.35 -0.29 -1.34
C LEU A 5 -15.58 -1.05 -0.81
N ARG A 6 -16.54 -1.36 -1.68
CA ARG A 6 -17.75 -2.10 -1.31
C ARG A 6 -17.46 -3.53 -0.84
N LEU A 7 -16.50 -4.23 -1.45
CA LEU A 7 -16.07 -5.57 -1.03
C LEU A 7 -15.34 -5.53 0.32
N ALA A 8 -14.44 -4.56 0.51
CA ALA A 8 -13.71 -4.40 1.77
C ALA A 8 -14.64 -4.03 2.95
N GLU A 9 -15.66 -3.19 2.71
CA GLU A 9 -16.70 -2.87 3.71
C GLU A 9 -17.61 -4.07 4.01
N ALA A 10 -17.90 -4.91 3.01
CA ALA A 10 -18.74 -6.11 3.18
C ALA A 10 -18.03 -7.21 3.99
N GLU A 11 -16.72 -7.37 3.84
CA GLU A 11 -15.92 -8.33 4.59
C GLU A 11 -15.63 -7.86 6.03
N ASN A 12 -15.58 -6.55 6.26
CA ASN A 12 -15.31 -5.98 7.58
C ASN A 12 -16.23 -4.78 7.92
N PRO A 13 -17.46 -5.02 8.41
CA PRO A 13 -18.48 -3.98 8.62
C PRO A 13 -18.17 -2.94 9.72
N GLY A 14 -17.05 -3.08 10.45
CA GLY A 14 -16.55 -2.11 11.43
C GLY A 14 -15.28 -1.36 10.98
N SER A 15 -14.86 -1.55 9.73
CA SER A 15 -13.68 -0.91 9.14
C SER A 15 -14.11 0.23 8.23
N LYS A 16 -13.43 1.37 8.30
CA LYS A 16 -13.50 2.43 7.29
C LYS A 16 -12.29 2.30 6.37
N VAL A 17 -12.53 2.26 5.07
CA VAL A 17 -11.46 2.18 4.05
C VAL A 17 -11.42 3.50 3.28
N GLU A 18 -10.33 4.24 3.38
CA GLU A 18 -10.05 5.41 2.56
C GLU A 18 -8.97 5.04 1.53
N MET A 19 -9.35 5.02 0.25
CA MET A 19 -8.40 4.81 -0.85
C MET A 19 -8.23 6.09 -1.64
N LYS A 20 -6.98 6.50 -1.86
CA LYS A 20 -6.63 7.65 -2.71
C LYS A 20 -5.58 7.25 -3.73
N VAL A 21 -5.90 7.49 -4.99
CA VAL A 21 -4.96 7.35 -6.11
C VAL A 21 -4.57 8.76 -6.56
N TYR A 22 -3.29 9.05 -6.52
CA TYR A 22 -2.71 10.26 -7.10
C TYR A 22 -1.99 9.86 -8.38
N THR A 23 -2.49 10.27 -9.53
CA THR A 23 -1.81 10.14 -10.82
C THR A 23 -1.31 11.51 -11.26
N GLY A 24 -0.04 11.61 -11.65
CA GLY A 24 0.57 12.86 -12.09
C GLY A 24 1.42 12.68 -13.33
N GLY A 25 0.85 12.85 -14.52
CA GLY A 25 1.56 12.70 -15.80
C GLY A 25 0.71 11.98 -16.85
N GLN A 26 1.27 11.72 -18.04
CA GLN A 26 0.64 10.86 -19.02
C GLN A 26 0.75 9.39 -18.55
N PHE A 27 -0.31 8.91 -17.89
CA PHE A 27 -0.62 7.50 -17.59
C PHE A 27 0.40 6.67 -16.81
N GLY A 28 0.02 6.18 -15.62
CA GLY A 28 0.53 4.93 -15.00
C GLY A 28 2.00 4.88 -14.55
N GLU A 29 2.86 5.75 -15.07
CA GLU A 29 4.30 5.77 -14.75
C GLU A 29 4.59 6.62 -13.52
N ARG A 30 3.75 7.63 -13.26
CA ARG A 30 3.83 8.52 -12.11
C ARG A 30 2.54 8.44 -11.30
N TYR A 31 2.49 7.45 -10.42
CA TYR A 31 1.37 7.28 -9.51
C TYR A 31 1.82 7.02 -8.08
N ALA A 32 0.93 7.40 -7.17
CA ALA A 32 0.96 7.06 -5.77
C ALA A 32 -0.42 6.53 -5.36
N LEU A 33 -0.49 5.35 -4.76
CA LEU A 33 -1.72 4.76 -4.21
C LEU A 33 -1.57 4.69 -2.69
N VAL A 34 -2.51 5.30 -1.97
CA VAL A 34 -2.65 5.19 -0.52
C VAL A 34 -3.93 4.43 -0.24
N VAL A 35 -3.85 3.32 0.49
CA VAL A 35 -4.99 2.62 1.06
C VAL A 35 -4.86 2.71 2.57
N ALA A 36 -5.84 3.31 3.24
CA ALA A 36 -5.88 3.41 4.69
C ALA A 36 -7.14 2.71 5.20
N ILE A 37 -6.95 1.70 6.04
CA ILE A 37 -8.02 0.97 6.73
C ILE A 37 -7.97 1.38 8.20
N THR A 38 -9.08 1.85 8.75
CA THR A 38 -9.20 2.21 10.16
C THR A 38 -10.33 1.43 10.81
N LYS A 39 -10.07 0.81 11.96
CA LYS A 39 -11.05 0.03 12.74
C LYS A 39 -11.39 0.74 14.04
N ASP A 40 -12.64 0.64 14.47
CA ASP A 40 -13.07 1.18 15.77
C ASP A 40 -12.43 0.44 16.96
N THR A 41 -12.11 -0.85 16.79
CA THR A 41 -11.41 -1.69 17.77
C THR A 41 -9.95 -1.86 17.41
N ALA A 42 -9.11 -2.05 18.44
CA ALA A 42 -7.70 -2.33 18.24
C ALA A 42 -7.53 -3.66 17.48
N LEU A 43 -6.59 -3.69 16.54
CA LEU A 43 -6.11 -4.90 15.90
C LEU A 43 -5.47 -5.81 16.96
N THR A 44 -5.74 -7.10 16.86
CA THR A 44 -5.01 -8.14 17.60
C THR A 44 -3.63 -8.36 16.97
N ASP A 45 -2.72 -9.02 17.70
CA ASP A 45 -1.42 -9.40 17.13
C ASP A 45 -1.56 -10.31 15.91
N ALA A 46 -2.58 -11.19 15.90
CA ALA A 46 -2.87 -12.07 14.77
C ALA A 46 -3.32 -11.26 13.54
N GLU A 47 -4.26 -10.32 13.70
CA GLU A 47 -4.70 -9.46 12.60
C GLU A 47 -3.56 -8.58 12.06
N ARG A 48 -2.67 -8.10 12.93
CA ARG A 48 -1.47 -7.35 12.50
C ARG A 48 -0.52 -8.21 11.67
N ALA A 49 -0.27 -9.44 12.12
CA ALA A 49 0.61 -10.37 11.41
C ALA A 49 0.01 -10.79 10.06
N GLU A 50 -1.29 -11.04 10.01
CA GLU A 50 -2.02 -11.38 8.79
C GLU A 50 -1.98 -10.21 7.79
N ALA A 51 -2.32 -8.99 8.22
CA ALA A 51 -2.27 -7.82 7.36
C ALA A 51 -0.86 -7.56 6.80
N LEU A 52 0.18 -7.75 7.62
CA LEU A 52 1.56 -7.62 7.17
C LEU A 52 1.92 -8.69 6.14
N GLN A 53 1.47 -9.94 6.35
CA GLN A 53 1.70 -11.02 5.41
C GLN A 53 0.96 -10.80 4.09
N ASP A 54 -0.29 -10.32 4.15
CA ASP A 54 -1.13 -10.07 2.98
C ASP A 54 -0.60 -8.93 2.12
N ALA A 55 -0.06 -7.87 2.73
CA ALA A 55 0.56 -6.76 2.02
C ALA A 55 1.71 -7.23 1.09
N TRP A 56 2.40 -8.31 1.43
CA TRP A 56 3.53 -8.85 0.66
C TRP A 56 3.18 -10.07 -0.20
N LYS A 57 1.90 -10.43 -0.31
CA LYS A 57 1.46 -11.42 -1.29
C LYS A 57 1.34 -10.77 -2.67
N SER A 58 1.63 -11.54 -3.72
CA SER A 58 1.32 -11.08 -5.08
C SER A 58 -0.19 -10.87 -5.19
N PRO A 59 -0.66 -9.86 -5.96
CA PRO A 59 -2.08 -9.66 -6.25
C PRO A 59 -2.74 -10.94 -6.77
N ASP A 60 -4.06 -11.01 -6.63
CA ASP A 60 -4.90 -12.10 -7.14
C ASP A 60 -4.44 -12.55 -8.54
N PRO A 61 -4.14 -13.86 -8.75
CA PRO A 61 -3.78 -14.39 -10.06
C PRO A 61 -4.75 -14.00 -11.20
N ALA A 62 -6.03 -13.77 -10.89
CA ALA A 62 -7.03 -13.34 -11.87
C ALA A 62 -6.81 -11.91 -12.39
N SER A 63 -6.00 -11.09 -11.70
CA SER A 63 -5.68 -9.72 -12.12
C SER A 63 -4.74 -9.66 -13.34
N GLY A 64 -4.14 -10.78 -13.74
CA GLY A 64 -3.13 -10.82 -14.81
C GLY A 64 -1.87 -10.02 -14.47
N VAL A 65 -1.66 -9.71 -13.19
CA VAL A 65 -0.50 -8.99 -12.65
C VAL A 65 0.25 -9.92 -11.70
N GLN A 66 1.50 -10.20 -12.02
CA GLN A 66 2.41 -10.92 -11.15
C GLN A 66 3.36 -9.94 -10.49
N THR A 67 3.39 -9.88 -9.15
CA THR A 67 4.30 -9.01 -8.41
C THR A 67 5.34 -9.84 -7.66
N THR A 68 6.60 -9.42 -7.77
CA THR A 68 7.72 -9.94 -6.99
C THR A 68 8.27 -8.83 -6.11
N PHE A 69 8.59 -9.16 -4.86
CA PHE A 69 9.12 -8.19 -3.91
C PHE A 69 10.61 -8.48 -3.66
N SER A 70 11.43 -7.44 -3.63
CA SER A 70 12.84 -7.53 -3.27
C SER A 70 13.17 -6.59 -2.12
N GLY A 71 13.99 -7.07 -1.17
CA GLY A 71 14.54 -6.25 -0.11
C GLY A 71 13.47 -5.61 0.76
N ILE A 72 12.64 -6.44 1.40
CA ILE A 72 11.70 -5.95 2.43
C ILE A 72 12.52 -5.64 3.68
N GLU A 73 12.42 -4.40 4.15
CA GLU A 73 13.12 -3.92 5.34
C GLU A 73 12.15 -3.23 6.31
N ASP A 74 12.43 -3.39 7.60
CA ASP A 74 11.73 -2.65 8.65
C ASP A 74 12.15 -1.18 8.59
N VAL A 75 11.17 -0.28 8.63
CA VAL A 75 11.39 1.17 8.64
C VAL A 75 10.79 1.78 9.89
N ASP A 76 11.24 2.98 10.24
CA ASP A 76 10.67 3.73 11.34
C ASP A 76 9.18 4.01 11.08
N ALA A 77 8.32 3.41 11.92
CA ALA A 77 6.87 3.60 11.91
C ALA A 77 6.44 5.01 12.35
N GLY A 78 7.37 5.79 12.91
CA GLY A 78 7.17 7.14 13.39
C GLY A 78 6.73 7.22 14.85
N PRO A 79 6.43 8.44 15.34
CA PRO A 79 6.21 8.71 16.76
C PRO A 79 4.95 8.06 17.35
N LEU A 80 4.06 7.54 16.50
CA LEU A 80 2.80 6.91 16.89
C LEU A 80 2.98 5.41 17.23
N GLY A 81 4.21 4.89 17.20
CA GLY A 81 4.52 3.48 17.51
C GLY A 81 4.00 2.50 16.45
N GLY A 82 3.95 1.19 16.73
CA GLY A 82 3.51 0.18 15.75
C GLY A 82 4.64 -0.36 14.85
N SER A 83 4.28 -0.98 13.73
CA SER A 83 5.23 -1.55 12.77
C SER A 83 5.12 -0.89 11.41
N ALA A 84 6.24 -0.80 10.69
CA ALA A 84 6.25 -0.40 9.30
C ALA A 84 7.34 -1.14 8.53
N GLN A 85 7.01 -1.54 7.30
CA GLN A 85 7.92 -2.21 6.39
C GLN A 85 7.85 -1.59 5.01
N CYS A 86 8.96 -1.56 4.31
CA CYS A 86 9.04 -1.11 2.93
C CYS A 86 9.83 -2.08 2.09
N GLY A 87 9.55 -2.12 0.80
CA GLY A 87 10.26 -2.95 -0.15
C GLY A 87 10.04 -2.47 -1.58
N LEU A 88 10.85 -3.01 -2.49
CA LEU A 88 10.67 -2.77 -3.91
C LEU A 88 9.77 -3.85 -4.49
N ALA A 89 8.74 -3.44 -5.22
CA ALA A 89 7.85 -4.32 -5.93
C ALA A 89 8.12 -4.21 -7.44
N TYR A 90 8.33 -5.35 -8.09
CA TYR A 90 8.44 -5.47 -9.53
C TYR A 90 7.27 -6.28 -10.03
N SER A 91 6.41 -5.61 -10.77
CA SER A 91 5.17 -6.18 -11.25
C SER A 91 5.21 -6.33 -12.76
N ARG A 92 4.68 -7.46 -13.23
CA ARG A 92 4.57 -7.81 -14.64
C ARG A 92 3.11 -8.06 -14.99
N ARG A 93 2.64 -7.48 -16.10
CA ARG A 93 1.32 -7.77 -16.67
C ARG A 93 1.42 -8.74 -17.84
N GLU A 94 0.44 -9.63 -17.93
CA GLU A 94 0.30 -10.53 -19.08
C GLU A 94 0.03 -9.75 -20.37
N GLN A 95 -0.86 -8.75 -20.31
CA GLN A 95 -1.13 -7.84 -21.42
C GLN A 95 -0.31 -6.55 -21.28
N PRO A 96 0.32 -6.08 -22.39
CA PRO A 96 1.05 -4.81 -22.35
C PRO A 96 0.08 -3.65 -22.12
N ASP A 97 0.62 -2.54 -21.61
CA ASP A 97 -0.10 -1.27 -21.66
C ASP A 97 -0.18 -0.70 -23.09
N VAL A 98 -0.79 0.48 -23.20
CA VAL A 98 -0.98 1.20 -24.48
C VAL A 98 0.33 1.59 -25.18
N PHE A 99 1.47 1.52 -24.48
CA PHE A 99 2.80 1.81 -24.99
C PHE A 99 3.64 0.55 -25.23
N GLY A 100 3.09 -0.64 -24.97
CA GLY A 100 3.80 -1.92 -25.12
C GLY A 100 4.59 -2.36 -23.88
N ASN A 101 4.50 -1.63 -22.76
CA ASN A 101 5.22 -1.99 -21.55
C ASN A 101 4.50 -3.11 -20.79
N HIS A 102 5.29 -4.06 -20.30
CA HIS A 102 4.79 -5.19 -19.51
C HIS A 102 5.20 -5.12 -18.04
N MET A 103 6.13 -4.24 -17.68
CA MET A 103 6.75 -4.22 -16.35
C MET A 103 6.65 -2.83 -15.74
N PHE A 104 6.45 -2.81 -14.44
CA PHE A 104 6.44 -1.60 -13.62
C PHE A 104 7.09 -1.90 -12.30
N SER A 105 7.81 -0.91 -11.79
CA SER A 105 8.51 -0.99 -10.52
C SER A 105 8.01 0.10 -9.58
N THR A 106 7.70 -0.30 -8.36
CA THR A 106 7.25 0.60 -7.31
C THR A 106 8.04 0.38 -6.03
N THR A 107 8.02 1.39 -5.17
CA THR A 107 8.32 1.25 -3.76
C THR A 107 6.99 1.08 -3.04
N GLN A 108 6.82 -0.04 -2.35
CA GLN A 108 5.67 -0.32 -1.51
C GLN A 108 6.08 -0.21 -0.06
N CYS A 109 5.27 0.46 0.75
CA CYS A 109 5.43 0.56 2.17
C CYS A 109 4.11 0.29 2.87
N VAL A 110 4.15 -0.43 3.98
CA VAL A 110 2.99 -0.73 4.82
C VAL A 110 3.29 -0.27 6.25
N ALA A 111 2.35 0.41 6.89
CA ALA A 111 2.38 0.71 8.32
C ALA A 111 1.14 0.15 9.00
N ILE A 112 1.35 -0.49 10.15
CA ILE A 112 0.29 -1.08 10.97
C ILE A 112 0.39 -0.47 12.37
N GLY A 113 -0.63 0.31 12.72
CA GLY A 113 -0.82 0.90 14.03
C GLY A 113 -1.72 0.05 14.93
N THR A 114 -2.23 0.65 16.00
CA THR A 114 -3.16 -0.03 16.91
C THR A 114 -4.52 -0.31 16.25
N ASN A 115 -5.01 0.62 15.43
CA ASN A 115 -6.34 0.57 14.82
C ASN A 115 -6.30 0.80 13.30
N THR A 116 -5.10 0.92 12.73
CA THR A 116 -4.89 1.47 11.40
C THR A 116 -3.95 0.56 10.60
N VAL A 117 -4.27 0.33 9.34
CA VAL A 117 -3.37 -0.27 8.35
C VAL A 117 -3.28 0.71 7.20
N ILE A 118 -2.06 1.04 6.77
CA ILE A 118 -1.83 1.94 5.66
C ILE A 118 -0.86 1.30 4.72
N GLU A 119 -1.29 1.10 3.48
CA GLU A 119 -0.46 0.69 2.37
C GLU A 119 -0.22 1.89 1.46
N TYR A 120 1.05 2.12 1.14
CA TYR A 120 1.48 3.18 0.26
C TYR A 120 2.36 2.64 -0.84
N ASN A 121 1.96 2.87 -2.09
CA ASN A 121 2.67 2.42 -3.27
C ASN A 121 3.05 3.64 -4.10
N GLU A 122 4.34 3.80 -4.39
CA GLU A 122 4.83 4.85 -5.30
C GLU A 122 5.57 4.26 -6.48
N SER A 123 5.22 4.70 -7.67
CA SER A 123 6.00 4.43 -8.88
C SER A 123 7.45 4.94 -8.81
N ALA A 124 8.34 4.26 -9.54
CA ALA A 124 9.75 4.63 -9.67
C ALA A 124 9.94 6.09 -10.14
N GLU A 125 9.08 6.62 -11.00
CA GLU A 125 9.19 8.01 -11.47
C GLU A 125 8.85 9.06 -10.39
N LEU A 126 8.21 8.67 -9.28
CA LEU A 126 7.96 9.55 -8.13
C LEU A 126 9.00 9.35 -7.02
N SER A 127 9.27 8.11 -6.63
CA SER A 127 10.17 7.80 -5.52
C SER A 127 11.63 7.70 -5.95
N GLY A 128 11.91 7.46 -7.24
CA GLY A 128 13.23 7.04 -7.72
C GLY A 128 13.63 5.67 -7.18
N MET A 129 12.66 4.84 -6.75
CA MET A 129 12.86 3.59 -6.01
C MET A 129 13.54 3.77 -4.64
N LYS A 130 13.42 4.96 -4.03
CA LYS A 130 14.04 5.27 -2.73
C LYS A 130 13.11 4.92 -1.57
N ILE A 131 13.42 3.82 -0.87
CA ILE A 131 12.67 3.37 0.32
C ILE A 131 12.56 4.47 1.38
N ALA A 132 13.67 5.14 1.72
CA ALA A 132 13.67 6.19 2.75
C ALA A 132 12.65 7.32 2.46
N LYS A 133 12.51 7.71 1.18
CA LYS A 133 11.55 8.75 0.77
C LYS A 133 10.12 8.27 0.96
N THR A 134 9.79 7.09 0.43
CA THR A 134 8.43 6.52 0.52
C THR A 134 8.06 6.22 1.98
N ALA A 135 9.02 5.82 2.82
CA ALA A 135 8.82 5.67 4.25
C ALA A 135 8.52 7.00 4.96
N ASP A 136 9.20 8.10 4.60
CA ASP A 136 8.89 9.43 5.12
C ASP A 136 7.46 9.87 4.74
N ASP A 137 7.02 9.59 3.52
CA ASP A 137 5.68 9.94 3.04
C ASP A 137 4.60 9.05 3.68
N LEU A 138 4.85 7.75 3.86
CA LEU A 138 4.00 6.84 4.63
C LEU A 138 3.77 7.37 6.06
N ARG A 139 4.82 7.84 6.75
CA ARG A 139 4.70 8.43 8.10
C ARG A 139 3.75 9.62 8.12
N LYS A 140 3.76 10.47 7.08
CA LYS A 140 2.85 11.63 6.98
C LYS A 140 1.41 11.20 6.76
N PHE A 141 1.15 10.25 5.86
CA PHE A 141 -0.19 9.73 5.63
C PHE A 141 -0.77 9.08 6.88
N ARG A 142 0.08 8.36 7.62
CA ARG A 142 -0.31 7.76 8.90
C ARG A 142 -0.68 8.77 9.96
N ALA A 143 0.14 9.79 10.15
CA ALA A 143 -0.18 10.87 11.09
C ALA A 143 -1.53 11.52 10.75
N GLN A 144 -1.85 11.69 9.45
CA GLN A 144 -3.14 12.23 9.02
C GLN A 144 -4.31 11.27 9.27
N ALA A 145 -4.13 9.97 9.02
CA ALA A 145 -5.18 8.97 9.23
C ALA A 145 -5.55 8.82 10.71
N GLU A 146 -4.54 8.83 11.60
CA GLU A 146 -4.78 8.69 13.04
C GLU A 146 -5.34 9.96 13.68
N VAL A 147 -5.04 11.16 13.17
CA VAL A 147 -5.63 12.44 13.64
C VAL A 147 -7.09 12.62 13.20
N LYS A 148 -7.51 11.98 12.10
CA LYS A 148 -8.89 12.08 11.57
C LYS A 148 -9.90 11.15 12.25
N ARG A 149 -9.46 10.29 13.18
CA ARG A 149 -10.33 9.43 13.98
C ARG A 149 -11.03 10.24 15.07
#